data_AF-A0AAU2AX34-F1
#
_entry.id   AF-A0AAU2AX34-F1
#
_cell.length_a   1.000
_cell.length_b   1.000
_cell.length_c   1.000
_cell.angle_alpha   90.00
_cell.angle_beta   90.00
_cell.angle_gamma   90.00
#
_symmetry.space_group_name_H-M   'P 1'
#
loop_
_entity.id
_entity.type
_entity.pdbx_description
1 polymer ?
#
loop_
_entity_poly.entity_id
_entity_poly.type
_entity_poly.pdbx_seq_one_letter_code
_entity_poly.pdbx_strand_id
1 'polypeptide(L)'
;MSHHLSGPNLRSPRGDARLDLTDVFAFPAADASGRTVLIMNVNPYAPTRAAEFHPDAVYRINIDSDGDNQADVAYSFTFSDPDTGGQTVTVHRATGEAARKHEAGGDVLFAGVPVAFGYRPGVVERGGCKLSVGLRSDPFFADLEGIVNNFTWTGKDAMAEANVFGIALEVPDAELGPEPEIGVWARVSLHENGRLVSVDRGAHPSLTAYFNAEEVMDAYNTGEPADDWEKYREPWTAVLQHTGDYTTEAATETLKLVLPDILRYDRSRPAAYPNGRTLVDDVTSARLAMVSGGKITSDHIPPHTDLLPAFPHLGHPHPAE
;
A
#
# COMPACT_ATOMS: atom_id res chain seq x y z
N MET A 1 8.50 -9.06 -5.04
CA MET A 1 9.26 -8.59 -3.87
C MET A 1 8.71 -7.28 -3.34
N SER A 2 7.54 -7.21 -2.70
CA SER A 2 7.12 -6.07 -1.86
C SER A 2 5.60 -6.03 -1.67
N HIS A 3 5.06 -6.10 -0.45
CA HIS A 3 5.04 -5.18 0.75
C HIS A 3 6.38 -4.80 1.42
N HIS A 4 7.30 -4.33 0.57
CA HIS A 4 8.77 -4.28 0.57
C HIS A 4 9.60 -5.47 1.07
N LEU A 5 9.08 -6.30 1.98
CA LEU A 5 9.74 -7.55 2.40
C LEU A 5 8.67 -8.57 2.82
N SER A 6 8.05 -9.25 1.87
CA SER A 6 6.96 -10.20 2.14
C SER A 6 7.51 -11.48 2.81
N GLY A 7 7.59 -11.45 4.14
CA GLY A 7 7.98 -12.55 5.05
C GLY A 7 9.49 -12.89 5.08
N PRO A 8 9.94 -13.73 6.03
CA PRO A 8 11.35 -14.09 6.19
C PRO A 8 11.96 -14.83 4.99
N ASN A 9 11.12 -15.28 4.04
CA ASN A 9 11.54 -15.94 2.80
C ASN A 9 11.37 -15.09 1.52
N LEU A 10 10.91 -13.83 1.62
CA LEU A 10 10.87 -12.85 0.52
C LEU A 10 10.27 -13.38 -0.79
N ARG A 11 9.04 -13.92 -0.74
CA ARG A 11 8.35 -14.44 -1.93
C ARG A 11 7.09 -13.65 -2.24
N SER A 12 6.89 -13.37 -3.51
CA SER A 12 5.64 -12.77 -3.97
C SER A 12 4.47 -13.75 -3.76
N PRO A 13 3.26 -13.25 -3.44
CA PRO A 13 2.08 -14.09 -3.29
C PRO A 13 1.89 -15.00 -4.51
N ARG A 14 1.69 -16.30 -4.26
CA ARG A 14 1.55 -17.34 -5.30
C ARG A 14 2.71 -17.39 -6.32
N GLY A 15 3.87 -16.82 -6.00
CA GLY A 15 5.02 -16.73 -6.91
C GLY A 15 4.87 -15.70 -8.02
N ASP A 16 3.88 -14.80 -7.94
CA ASP A 16 3.60 -13.79 -8.96
C ASP A 16 3.80 -12.37 -8.39
N ALA A 17 4.78 -11.64 -8.94
CA ALA A 17 5.08 -10.29 -8.49
C ALA A 17 3.93 -9.30 -8.69
N ARG A 18 3.03 -9.54 -9.67
CA ARG A 18 1.86 -8.70 -9.93
C ARG A 18 0.86 -8.68 -8.77
N LEU A 19 0.96 -9.65 -7.85
CA LEU A 19 0.07 -9.81 -6.71
C LEU A 19 0.66 -9.24 -5.41
N ASP A 20 1.93 -8.84 -5.45
CA ASP A 20 2.68 -8.31 -4.32
C ASP A 20 2.33 -6.83 -4.12
N LEU A 21 1.63 -6.52 -3.03
CA LEU A 21 1.24 -5.16 -2.65
C LEU A 21 2.40 -4.48 -1.97
N THR A 22 2.95 -3.41 -2.54
CA THR A 22 4.17 -2.77 -2.04
C THR A 22 3.89 -1.72 -0.97
N ASP A 23 2.94 -0.83 -1.25
CA ASP A 23 2.71 0.40 -0.50
C ASP A 23 1.28 0.90 -0.66
N VAL A 24 0.83 1.58 0.39
CA VAL A 24 -0.39 2.40 0.40
C VAL A 24 -0.03 3.82 0.82
N PHE A 25 -0.64 4.81 0.17
CA PHE A 25 -0.51 6.24 0.50
C PHE A 25 -1.88 6.89 0.56
N ALA A 26 -2.03 7.85 1.48
CA ALA A 26 -3.23 8.66 1.65
C ALA A 26 -2.82 10.06 2.12
N PHE A 27 -3.09 11.07 1.30
CA PHE A 27 -2.67 12.46 1.54
C PHE A 27 -3.55 13.44 0.75
N PRO A 28 -3.58 14.75 1.07
CA PRO A 28 -4.45 15.70 0.37
C PRO A 28 -3.91 15.99 -1.03
N ALA A 29 -4.81 16.26 -1.98
CA ALA A 29 -4.42 16.71 -3.31
C ALA A 29 -3.72 18.08 -3.25
N ALA A 30 -2.59 18.23 -3.94
CA ALA A 30 -1.79 19.45 -3.88
C ALA A 30 -2.45 20.66 -4.57
N ASP A 31 -3.30 20.41 -5.57
CA ASP A 31 -3.88 21.42 -6.45
C ASP A 31 -5.35 21.75 -6.12
N ALA A 32 -5.97 21.05 -5.17
CA ALA A 32 -7.37 21.21 -4.85
C ALA A 32 -7.72 20.83 -3.40
N SER A 33 -8.29 21.78 -2.65
CA SER A 33 -8.82 21.53 -1.31
C SER A 33 -10.04 20.60 -1.35
N GLY A 34 -10.22 19.78 -0.31
CA GLY A 34 -11.37 18.88 -0.20
C GLY A 34 -11.27 17.63 -1.07
N ARG A 35 -10.05 17.24 -1.43
CA ARG A 35 -9.75 16.04 -2.24
C ARG A 35 -8.58 15.29 -1.61
N THR A 36 -8.68 13.97 -1.67
CA THR A 36 -7.68 13.05 -1.15
C THR A 36 -7.11 12.23 -2.31
N VAL A 37 -5.79 12.08 -2.32
CA VAL A 37 -5.05 11.17 -3.20
C VAL A 37 -4.83 9.87 -2.44
N LEU A 38 -5.24 8.76 -3.05
CA LEU A 38 -5.01 7.39 -2.62
C LEU A 38 -4.11 6.71 -3.65
N ILE A 39 -3.04 6.09 -3.20
CA ILE A 39 -2.12 5.35 -4.08
C ILE A 39 -1.91 3.96 -3.52
N MET A 40 -1.98 2.96 -4.40
CA MET A 40 -1.60 1.57 -4.16
C MET A 40 -0.53 1.21 -5.19
N ASN A 41 0.61 0.72 -4.72
CA ASN A 41 1.67 0.23 -5.59
C ASN A 41 1.75 -1.29 -5.52
N VAL A 42 1.96 -1.96 -6.64
CA VAL A 42 2.15 -3.42 -6.77
C VAL A 42 3.30 -3.73 -7.72
N ASN A 43 3.65 -5.00 -7.91
CA ASN A 43 4.68 -5.41 -8.87
C ASN A 43 6.05 -4.72 -8.69
N PRO A 44 6.72 -4.96 -7.58
CA PRO A 44 8.11 -4.55 -7.32
C PRO A 44 9.10 -4.91 -8.42
N TYR A 45 10.06 -4.01 -8.62
CA TYR A 45 11.09 -4.13 -9.65
C TYR A 45 10.45 -4.39 -11.02
N ALA A 46 9.33 -3.73 -11.29
CA ALA A 46 8.72 -3.74 -12.61
C ALA A 46 9.66 -3.11 -13.66
N PRO A 47 9.52 -3.44 -14.95
CA PRO A 47 8.73 -4.55 -15.49
C PRO A 47 9.47 -5.90 -15.45
N THR A 48 10.63 -5.99 -14.80
CA THR A 48 11.55 -7.14 -14.87
C THR A 48 10.89 -8.46 -14.48
N ARG A 49 10.01 -8.45 -13.48
CA ARG A 49 9.32 -9.65 -13.00
C ARG A 49 7.97 -9.90 -13.67
N ALA A 50 7.32 -8.85 -14.13
CA ALA A 50 6.10 -8.90 -14.91
C ALA A 50 5.88 -7.56 -15.62
N ALA A 51 5.42 -7.62 -16.87
CA ALA A 51 5.25 -6.43 -17.70
C ALA A 51 3.83 -5.82 -17.62
N GLU A 52 2.86 -6.52 -17.02
CA GLU A 52 1.43 -6.16 -17.06
C GLU A 52 0.73 -6.52 -15.73
N PHE A 53 -0.41 -5.90 -15.40
CA PHE A 53 -1.20 -6.27 -14.22
C PHE A 53 -1.84 -7.65 -14.40
N HIS A 54 -2.24 -8.30 -13.30
CA HIS A 54 -2.87 -9.62 -13.38
C HIS A 54 -4.35 -9.48 -13.79
N PRO A 55 -4.81 -10.09 -14.90
CA PRO A 55 -6.19 -9.92 -15.39
C PRO A 55 -7.23 -10.57 -14.46
N ASP A 56 -6.89 -11.70 -13.83
CA ASP A 56 -7.78 -12.37 -12.87
C ASP A 56 -7.76 -11.78 -11.44
N ALA A 57 -7.01 -10.70 -11.20
CA ALA A 57 -6.90 -10.11 -9.88
C ALA A 57 -7.85 -8.92 -9.67
N VAL A 58 -8.25 -8.73 -8.41
CA VAL A 58 -8.93 -7.53 -7.92
C VAL A 58 -7.98 -6.81 -6.98
N TYR A 59 -7.54 -5.62 -7.40
CA TYR A 59 -6.75 -4.70 -6.59
C TYR A 59 -7.72 -3.75 -5.90
N ARG A 60 -7.58 -3.52 -4.60
CA ARG A 60 -8.60 -2.82 -3.83
C ARG A 60 -8.00 -1.86 -2.81
N ILE A 61 -8.52 -0.64 -2.77
CA ILE A 61 -8.29 0.30 -1.67
C ILE A 61 -9.60 0.41 -0.89
N ASN A 62 -9.55 0.10 0.40
CA ASN A 62 -10.69 0.07 1.30
C ASN A 62 -10.62 1.26 2.24
N ILE A 63 -11.79 1.79 2.59
CA ILE A 63 -11.96 2.95 3.45
C ILE A 63 -12.93 2.59 4.57
N ASP A 64 -12.47 2.73 5.80
CA ASP A 64 -13.26 2.74 7.04
C ASP A 64 -13.60 4.20 7.35
N SER A 65 -14.87 4.54 7.43
CA SER A 65 -15.35 5.91 7.62
C SER A 65 -16.07 6.14 8.95
N ASP A 66 -16.31 5.07 9.71
CA ASP A 66 -17.04 5.12 10.99
C ASP A 66 -16.24 4.57 12.19
N GLY A 67 -15.04 4.03 11.95
CA GLY A 67 -14.12 3.53 12.96
C GLY A 67 -14.40 2.10 13.40
N ASP A 68 -15.29 1.36 12.73
CA ASP A 68 -15.59 -0.05 13.03
C ASP A 68 -14.53 -1.04 12.48
N ASN A 69 -13.49 -0.53 11.80
CA ASN A 69 -12.42 -1.29 11.14
C ASN A 69 -12.88 -2.17 9.97
N GLN A 70 -14.06 -1.91 9.41
CA GLN A 70 -14.58 -2.55 8.21
C GLN A 70 -14.72 -1.53 7.08
N ALA A 71 -14.79 -2.03 5.86
CA ALA A 71 -14.87 -1.17 4.69
C ALA A 71 -16.30 -0.63 4.54
N ASP A 72 -16.43 0.69 4.56
CA ASP A 72 -17.65 1.43 4.23
C ASP A 72 -17.66 1.91 2.79
N VAL A 73 -16.47 2.20 2.25
CA VAL A 73 -16.25 2.52 0.84
C VAL A 73 -15.10 1.65 0.34
N ALA A 74 -15.19 1.16 -0.90
CA ALA A 74 -14.09 0.47 -1.53
C ALA A 74 -13.98 0.82 -3.00
N TYR A 75 -12.74 1.05 -3.44
CA TYR A 75 -12.36 1.22 -4.83
C TYR A 75 -11.68 -0.05 -5.32
N SER A 76 -12.32 -0.74 -6.26
CA SER A 76 -11.79 -1.96 -6.86
C SER A 76 -11.32 -1.68 -8.29
N PHE A 77 -10.10 -2.12 -8.61
CA PHE A 77 -9.47 -1.98 -9.91
C PHE A 77 -9.29 -3.37 -10.52
N THR A 78 -9.90 -3.59 -11.68
CA THR A 78 -9.77 -4.83 -12.45
C THR A 78 -9.19 -4.53 -13.81
N PHE A 79 -8.43 -5.48 -14.35
CA PHE A 79 -7.67 -5.29 -15.57
C PHE A 79 -8.14 -6.24 -16.66
N SER A 80 -8.16 -5.76 -17.90
CA SER A 80 -8.41 -6.64 -19.04
C SER A 80 -7.27 -7.63 -19.22
N ASP A 81 -7.54 -8.70 -19.99
CA ASP A 81 -6.45 -9.46 -20.58
C ASP A 81 -5.51 -8.52 -21.36
N PRO A 82 -4.21 -8.77 -21.31
CA PRO A 82 -3.24 -8.02 -22.10
C PRO A 82 -3.38 -8.38 -23.59
N ASP A 83 -3.45 -7.39 -24.47
CA ASP A 83 -3.51 -7.58 -25.92
C ASP A 83 -2.55 -6.64 -26.68
N THR A 84 -2.59 -6.67 -28.02
CA THR A 84 -1.74 -5.83 -28.87
C THR A 84 -2.00 -4.32 -28.71
N GLY A 85 -3.17 -3.94 -28.19
CA GLY A 85 -3.55 -2.58 -27.80
C GLY A 85 -3.15 -2.20 -26.37
N GLY A 86 -2.56 -3.13 -25.62
CA GLY A 86 -2.11 -2.97 -24.25
C GLY A 86 -3.10 -3.57 -23.24
N GLN A 87 -3.16 -2.96 -22.07
CA GLN A 87 -4.06 -3.37 -20.99
C GLN A 87 -4.94 -2.20 -20.60
N THR A 88 -6.18 -2.49 -20.18
CA THR A 88 -7.11 -1.46 -19.68
C THR A 88 -7.53 -1.76 -18.26
N VAL A 89 -7.89 -0.70 -17.52
CA VAL A 89 -8.43 -0.78 -16.15
C VAL A 89 -9.89 -0.36 -16.11
N THR A 90 -10.68 -1.05 -15.29
CA THR A 90 -12.03 -0.66 -14.86
C THR A 90 -12.02 -0.43 -13.36
N VAL A 91 -12.64 0.66 -12.93
CA VAL A 91 -12.68 1.08 -11.52
C VAL A 91 -14.12 1.11 -11.04
N HIS A 92 -14.39 0.32 -10.01
CA HIS A 92 -15.67 0.29 -9.32
C HIS A 92 -15.57 0.96 -7.95
N ARG A 93 -16.64 1.64 -7.54
CA ARG A 93 -16.82 2.15 -6.17
C ARG A 93 -18.02 1.47 -5.53
N ALA A 94 -17.77 0.73 -4.45
CA ALA A 94 -18.80 0.13 -3.62
C ALA A 94 -18.97 0.93 -2.32
N THR A 95 -20.18 0.90 -1.75
CA THR A 95 -20.48 1.47 -0.42
C THR A 95 -21.25 0.49 0.46
N GLY A 96 -21.19 0.65 1.78
CA GLY A 96 -21.94 -0.15 2.75
C GLY A 96 -21.62 -1.66 2.64
N GLU A 97 -22.64 -2.52 2.70
CA GLU A 97 -22.43 -3.98 2.61
C GLU A 97 -21.70 -4.43 1.33
N ALA A 98 -21.84 -3.69 0.22
CA ALA A 98 -21.10 -4.00 -1.00
C ALA A 98 -19.60 -3.72 -0.84
N ALA A 99 -19.22 -2.70 -0.07
CA ALA A 99 -17.82 -2.40 0.26
C ALA A 99 -17.18 -3.48 1.16
N ARG A 100 -17.96 -4.37 1.76
CA ARG A 100 -17.41 -5.50 2.55
C ARG A 100 -17.10 -6.75 1.72
N LYS A 101 -17.50 -6.78 0.44
CA LYS A 101 -17.22 -7.90 -0.47
C LYS A 101 -15.93 -7.66 -1.25
N HIS A 102 -15.04 -8.64 -1.30
CA HIS A 102 -13.76 -8.49 -2.02
C HIS A 102 -13.92 -8.32 -3.53
N GLU A 103 -15.02 -8.83 -4.09
CA GLU A 103 -15.34 -8.69 -5.51
C GLU A 103 -15.45 -7.22 -5.94
N ALA A 104 -15.08 -6.95 -7.19
CA ALA A 104 -15.38 -5.66 -7.79
C ALA A 104 -16.90 -5.49 -7.93
N GLY A 105 -17.43 -4.39 -7.39
CA GLY A 105 -18.87 -4.14 -7.39
C GLY A 105 -19.21 -2.70 -7.06
N GLY A 106 -20.49 -2.35 -7.19
CA GLY A 106 -20.97 -0.97 -7.08
C GLY A 106 -20.83 -0.21 -8.39
N ASP A 107 -20.78 1.12 -8.29
CA ASP A 107 -20.82 2.02 -9.43
C ASP A 107 -19.51 2.02 -10.21
N VAL A 108 -19.60 2.04 -11.54
CA VAL A 108 -18.42 2.14 -12.42
C VAL A 108 -18.01 3.61 -12.53
N LEU A 109 -16.84 3.95 -11.96
CA LEU A 109 -16.26 5.29 -12.06
C LEU A 109 -15.48 5.47 -13.36
N PHE A 110 -14.71 4.46 -13.75
CA PHE A 110 -13.90 4.44 -14.96
C PHE A 110 -14.03 3.08 -15.63
N ALA A 111 -14.09 3.05 -16.96
CA ALA A 111 -14.17 1.80 -17.73
C ALA A 111 -13.25 1.88 -18.94
N GLY A 112 -12.46 0.84 -19.16
CA GLY A 112 -11.59 0.72 -20.34
C GLY A 112 -10.51 1.80 -20.43
N VAL A 113 -10.00 2.28 -19.29
CA VAL A 113 -8.94 3.29 -19.29
C VAL A 113 -7.60 2.61 -19.63
N PRO A 114 -6.83 3.07 -20.62
CA PRO A 114 -5.54 2.46 -20.94
C PRO A 114 -4.53 2.58 -19.80
N VAL A 115 -3.83 1.48 -19.52
CA VAL A 115 -2.71 1.44 -18.57
C VAL A 115 -1.46 2.04 -19.23
N ALA A 116 -0.81 2.99 -18.54
CA ALA A 116 0.32 3.73 -19.07
C ALA A 116 1.66 3.10 -18.66
N PHE A 117 2.13 2.11 -19.43
CA PHE A 117 3.45 1.46 -19.23
C PHE A 117 4.64 2.28 -19.74
N GLY A 118 4.39 3.36 -20.51
CA GLY A 118 5.44 4.25 -21.01
C GLY A 118 5.92 5.29 -19.99
N TYR A 119 6.86 6.11 -20.44
CA TYR A 119 7.50 7.16 -19.63
C TYR A 119 6.51 8.18 -19.05
N ARG A 120 5.55 8.65 -19.86
CA ARG A 120 4.58 9.65 -19.41
C ARG A 120 3.41 8.98 -18.67
N PRO A 121 2.92 9.58 -17.57
CA PRO A 121 1.69 9.12 -16.95
C PRO A 121 0.48 9.36 -17.85
N GLY A 122 -0.44 8.39 -17.86
CA GLY A 122 -1.78 8.56 -18.41
C GLY A 122 -2.70 9.03 -17.29
N VAL A 123 -3.31 10.20 -17.44
CA VAL A 123 -4.24 10.77 -16.47
C VAL A 123 -5.61 10.93 -17.12
N VAL A 124 -6.65 10.40 -16.48
CA VAL A 124 -8.05 10.57 -16.90
C VAL A 124 -8.85 11.18 -15.76
N GLU A 125 -9.61 12.23 -16.06
CA GLU A 125 -10.51 12.87 -15.11
C GLU A 125 -11.98 12.63 -15.50
N ARG A 126 -12.80 12.19 -14.54
CA ARG A 126 -14.24 11.97 -14.72
C ARG A 126 -14.95 12.09 -13.38
N GLY A 127 -16.11 12.77 -13.37
CA GLY A 127 -16.96 12.84 -12.18
C GLY A 127 -16.30 13.49 -10.95
N GLY A 128 -15.32 14.38 -11.16
CA GLY A 128 -14.54 14.98 -10.07
C GLY A 128 -13.46 14.07 -9.48
N CYS A 129 -13.21 12.89 -10.08
CA CYS A 129 -12.11 12.01 -9.72
C CYS A 129 -11.02 12.03 -10.80
N LYS A 130 -9.75 11.87 -10.43
CA LYS A 130 -8.64 11.64 -11.37
C LYS A 130 -8.08 10.23 -11.17
N LEU A 131 -7.75 9.55 -12.26
CA LEU A 131 -7.16 8.22 -12.27
C LEU A 131 -5.87 8.22 -13.10
N SER A 132 -4.85 7.54 -12.59
CA SER A 132 -3.64 7.20 -13.33
C SER A 132 -3.15 5.83 -12.91
N VAL A 133 -2.91 4.94 -13.87
CA VAL A 133 -2.47 3.57 -13.63
C VAL A 133 -1.34 3.22 -14.58
N GLY A 134 -0.26 2.62 -14.08
CA GLY A 134 0.85 2.12 -14.91
C GLY A 134 2.22 2.09 -14.23
N LEU A 135 3.26 1.91 -15.04
CA LEU A 135 4.65 1.77 -14.58
C LEU A 135 5.21 3.12 -14.09
N ARG A 136 5.67 3.20 -12.84
CA ARG A 136 6.25 4.41 -12.24
C ARG A 136 7.49 4.07 -11.42
N SER A 137 8.32 5.07 -11.13
CA SER A 137 9.39 4.90 -10.15
C SER A 137 8.79 4.56 -8.78
N ASP A 138 9.50 3.70 -8.06
CA ASP A 138 9.11 3.25 -6.73
C ASP A 138 9.45 4.34 -5.70
N PRO A 139 8.47 4.96 -5.02
CA PRO A 139 8.74 6.02 -4.05
C PRO A 139 9.28 5.49 -2.72
N PHE A 140 9.36 4.17 -2.52
CA PHE A 140 9.93 3.59 -1.31
C PHE A 140 11.44 3.76 -1.30
N PHE A 141 12.00 4.04 -0.13
CA PHE A 141 13.44 4.22 0.05
C PHE A 141 13.90 3.54 1.34
N ALA A 142 14.97 2.76 1.23
CA ALA A 142 15.56 2.07 2.36
C ALA A 142 16.97 1.56 2.08
N ASP A 143 17.84 1.57 3.09
CA ASP A 143 19.11 0.85 3.07
C ASP A 143 18.89 -0.62 3.45
N LEU A 144 18.29 -1.40 2.54
CA LEU A 144 17.98 -2.81 2.79
C LEU A 144 19.23 -3.64 3.07
N GLU A 145 20.35 -3.33 2.41
CA GLU A 145 21.65 -4.00 2.66
C GLU A 145 22.11 -3.72 4.09
N GLY A 146 22.00 -2.47 4.55
CA GLY A 146 22.30 -2.09 5.93
C GLY A 146 21.40 -2.80 6.93
N ILE A 147 20.08 -2.88 6.68
CA ILE A 147 19.12 -3.59 7.54
C ILE A 147 19.52 -5.06 7.73
N VAL A 148 19.81 -5.79 6.64
CA VAL A 148 20.19 -7.21 6.73
C VAL A 148 21.62 -7.42 7.28
N ASN A 149 22.47 -6.39 7.22
CA ASN A 149 23.84 -6.41 7.72
C ASN A 149 23.95 -5.81 9.14
N ASN A 150 23.04 -6.23 10.03
CA ASN A 150 22.99 -5.79 11.44
C ASN A 150 23.02 -4.26 11.61
N PHE A 151 22.27 -3.54 10.76
CA PHE A 151 22.16 -2.08 10.77
C PHE A 151 23.48 -1.36 10.49
N THR A 152 24.38 -2.00 9.74
CA THR A 152 25.60 -1.38 9.24
C THR A 152 25.29 -0.65 7.93
N TRP A 153 24.94 0.63 8.04
CA TRP A 153 24.49 1.43 6.90
C TRP A 153 25.53 1.53 5.79
N THR A 154 25.09 1.27 4.58
CA THR A 154 25.83 1.42 3.33
C THR A 154 25.64 2.82 2.73
N GLY A 155 24.55 3.50 3.10
CA GLY A 155 24.11 4.76 2.49
C GLY A 155 23.58 4.59 1.07
N LYS A 156 23.27 3.35 0.66
CA LYS A 156 22.70 3.03 -0.63
C LYS A 156 21.22 2.72 -0.47
N ASP A 157 20.43 3.42 -1.23
CA ASP A 157 19.03 3.12 -1.36
C ASP A 157 18.83 1.94 -2.32
N ALA A 158 18.21 0.87 -1.83
CA ALA A 158 17.93 -0.32 -2.61
C ALA A 158 16.87 -0.10 -3.71
N MET A 159 16.10 0.99 -3.62
CA MET A 159 14.97 1.29 -4.50
C MET A 159 15.22 2.49 -5.42
N ALA A 160 16.41 3.11 -5.39
CA ALA A 160 16.70 4.33 -6.13
C ALA A 160 16.50 4.26 -7.66
N GLU A 161 16.54 3.06 -8.24
CA GLU A 161 16.28 2.82 -9.67
C GLU A 161 15.17 1.77 -9.88
N ALA A 162 14.45 1.41 -8.82
CA ALA A 162 13.36 0.45 -8.88
C ALA A 162 12.09 1.11 -9.43
N ASN A 163 11.29 0.30 -10.12
CA ASN A 163 9.94 0.69 -10.53
C ASN A 163 8.90 -0.22 -9.89
N VAL A 164 7.68 0.28 -9.88
CA VAL A 164 6.46 -0.43 -9.47
C VAL A 164 5.35 -0.18 -10.49
N PHE A 165 4.27 -0.93 -10.36
CA PHE A 165 2.99 -0.56 -10.93
C PHE A 165 2.19 0.26 -9.93
N GLY A 166 1.99 1.54 -10.26
CA GLY A 166 1.21 2.46 -9.45
C GLY A 166 -0.24 2.54 -9.90
N ILE A 167 -1.16 2.50 -8.93
CA ILE A 167 -2.58 2.82 -9.08
C ILE A 167 -2.82 4.07 -8.23
N ALA A 168 -2.96 5.23 -8.87
CA ALA A 168 -3.24 6.51 -8.22
C ALA A 168 -4.68 6.95 -8.52
N LEU A 169 -5.43 7.26 -7.46
CA LEU A 169 -6.81 7.74 -7.52
C LEU A 169 -6.94 8.99 -6.64
N GLU A 170 -7.37 10.09 -7.24
CA GLU A 170 -7.74 11.32 -6.51
C GLU A 170 -9.26 11.44 -6.49
N VAL A 171 -9.85 11.56 -5.31
CA VAL A 171 -11.31 11.65 -5.12
C VAL A 171 -11.71 12.84 -4.25
N PRO A 172 -12.94 13.35 -4.40
CA PRO A 172 -13.52 14.27 -3.43
C PRO A 172 -13.61 13.64 -2.04
N ASP A 173 -13.34 14.43 -1.00
CA ASP A 173 -13.41 13.96 0.39
C ASP A 173 -14.80 13.43 0.77
N ALA A 174 -15.86 14.00 0.20
CA ALA A 174 -17.23 13.53 0.40
C ALA A 174 -17.46 12.08 -0.08
N GLU A 175 -16.63 11.58 -1.00
CA GLU A 175 -16.71 10.19 -1.50
C GLU A 175 -16.05 9.18 -0.55
N LEU A 176 -15.35 9.65 0.49
CA LEU A 176 -14.66 8.81 1.49
C LEU A 176 -15.41 8.70 2.81
N GLY A 177 -16.50 9.45 2.98
CA GLY A 177 -17.28 9.50 4.21
C GLY A 177 -17.30 10.89 4.84
N PRO A 178 -18.25 11.15 5.75
CA PRO A 178 -18.52 12.47 6.31
C PRO A 178 -17.52 12.89 7.40
N GLU A 179 -16.94 11.94 8.12
CA GLU A 179 -16.05 12.20 9.26
C GLU A 179 -14.63 12.55 8.79
N PRO A 180 -13.92 13.49 9.42
CA PRO A 180 -12.61 13.93 8.94
C PRO A 180 -11.55 12.83 8.98
N GLU A 181 -11.63 11.93 9.97
CA GLU A 181 -10.77 10.76 10.10
C GLU A 181 -11.33 9.58 9.31
N ILE A 182 -10.48 8.94 8.52
CA ILE A 182 -10.76 7.68 7.83
C ILE A 182 -9.64 6.67 8.10
N GLY A 183 -9.97 5.39 8.00
CA GLY A 183 -9.00 4.30 7.90
C GLY A 183 -8.81 3.88 6.45
N VAL A 184 -7.58 3.60 6.04
CA VAL A 184 -7.24 3.17 4.67
C VAL A 184 -6.38 1.92 4.70
N TRP A 185 -6.71 0.90 3.90
CA TRP A 185 -5.84 -0.25 3.66
C TRP A 185 -6.07 -0.81 2.25
N ALA A 186 -5.06 -1.47 1.69
CA ALA A 186 -5.18 -2.12 0.40
C ALA A 186 -5.25 -3.63 0.52
N ARG A 187 -5.79 -4.26 -0.52
CA ARG A 187 -5.89 -5.72 -0.67
C ARG A 187 -5.67 -6.09 -2.12
N VAL A 188 -4.98 -7.20 -2.35
CA VAL A 188 -4.91 -7.88 -3.64
C VAL A 188 -5.57 -9.24 -3.49
N SER A 189 -6.55 -9.52 -4.33
CA SER A 189 -7.22 -10.81 -4.38
C SER A 189 -7.09 -11.42 -5.77
N LEU A 190 -6.99 -12.75 -5.85
CA LEU A 190 -6.88 -13.51 -7.09
C LEU A 190 -8.06 -14.47 -7.23
N HIS A 191 -8.65 -14.54 -8.42
CA HIS A 191 -9.62 -15.58 -8.72
C HIS A 191 -8.93 -16.94 -8.87
N GLU A 192 -9.14 -17.83 -7.92
CA GLU A 192 -8.60 -19.20 -7.90
C GLU A 192 -9.77 -20.18 -7.72
N ASN A 193 -9.90 -21.16 -8.61
CA ASN A 193 -10.92 -22.22 -8.53
C ASN A 193 -12.37 -21.69 -8.38
N GLY A 194 -12.71 -20.61 -9.09
CA GLY A 194 -14.05 -20.02 -9.10
C GLY A 194 -14.38 -19.21 -7.83
N ARG A 195 -13.37 -18.85 -7.03
CA ARG A 195 -13.52 -17.99 -5.85
C ARG A 195 -12.45 -16.92 -5.86
N LEU A 196 -12.80 -15.71 -5.43
CA LEU A 196 -11.84 -14.66 -5.16
C LEU A 196 -11.18 -14.91 -3.79
N VAL A 197 -9.86 -15.06 -3.77
CA VAL A 197 -9.06 -15.31 -2.57
C VAL A 197 -8.15 -14.12 -2.34
N SER A 198 -8.18 -13.53 -1.15
CA SER A 198 -7.19 -12.53 -0.80
C SER A 198 -5.81 -13.15 -0.66
N VAL A 199 -4.86 -12.64 -1.44
CA VAL A 199 -3.48 -13.16 -1.48
C VAL A 199 -2.48 -12.19 -0.86
N ASP A 200 -2.86 -10.91 -0.72
CA ASP A 200 -2.08 -9.90 -0.02
C ASP A 200 -2.97 -8.78 0.55
N ARG A 201 -2.53 -8.16 1.63
CA ARG A 201 -3.15 -6.94 2.18
C ARG A 201 -2.15 -6.16 3.03
N GLY A 202 -2.42 -4.89 3.19
CA GLY A 202 -1.82 -4.10 4.24
C GLY A 202 -2.07 -2.61 4.10
N ALA A 203 -1.65 -1.87 5.12
CA ALA A 203 -1.77 -0.42 5.16
C ALA A 203 -0.44 0.25 5.52
N HIS A 204 0.21 -0.23 6.57
CA HIS A 204 1.50 0.28 7.00
C HIS A 204 2.65 -0.52 6.34
N PRO A 205 3.59 0.14 5.67
CA PRO A 205 4.72 -0.54 5.03
C PRO A 205 5.52 -1.39 6.02
N SER A 206 6.08 -2.49 5.51
CA SER A 206 6.99 -3.40 6.20
C SER A 206 6.51 -4.08 7.49
N LEU A 207 5.26 -3.88 7.94
CA LEU A 207 4.77 -4.51 9.18
C LEU A 207 4.96 -6.03 9.19
N THR A 208 4.39 -6.70 8.20
CA THR A 208 4.41 -8.16 8.11
C THR A 208 5.82 -8.71 8.00
N ALA A 209 6.75 -7.96 7.40
CA ALA A 209 8.17 -8.31 7.31
C ALA A 209 8.85 -8.44 8.66
N TYR A 210 8.57 -7.50 9.58
CA TYR A 210 9.20 -7.46 10.89
C TYR A 210 8.47 -8.30 11.93
N PHE A 211 7.15 -8.43 11.80
CA PHE A 211 6.31 -8.97 12.87
C PHE A 211 5.75 -10.37 12.61
N ASN A 212 5.50 -10.73 11.34
CA ASN A 212 4.88 -12.02 11.04
C ASN A 212 5.94 -13.06 10.68
N ALA A 213 5.83 -14.22 11.32
CA ALA A 213 6.49 -15.43 10.83
C ALA A 213 5.85 -15.88 9.50
N GLU A 214 6.58 -16.65 8.69
CA GLU A 214 6.10 -17.08 7.38
C GLU A 214 4.81 -17.91 7.49
N GLU A 215 4.70 -18.76 8.51
CA GLU A 215 3.59 -19.69 8.67
C GLU A 215 2.25 -19.01 8.93
N VAL A 216 2.27 -17.74 9.36
CA VAL A 216 1.05 -16.96 9.64
C VAL A 216 0.68 -16.01 8.50
N MET A 217 1.49 -15.92 7.44
CA MET A 217 1.27 -14.97 6.34
C MET A 217 -0.02 -15.26 5.56
N ASP A 218 -0.31 -16.51 5.23
CA ASP A 218 -1.57 -16.83 4.53
C ASP A 218 -2.80 -16.48 5.39
N ALA A 219 -2.75 -16.73 6.70
CA ALA A 219 -3.82 -16.36 7.63
C ALA A 219 -3.97 -14.84 7.76
N TYR A 220 -2.85 -14.10 7.76
CA TYR A 220 -2.86 -12.64 7.71
C TYR A 220 -3.49 -12.14 6.42
N ASN A 221 -2.98 -12.56 5.26
CA ASN A 221 -3.40 -12.09 3.94
C ASN A 221 -4.88 -12.37 3.68
N THR A 222 -5.41 -13.48 4.20
CA THR A 222 -6.84 -13.84 4.08
C THR A 222 -7.74 -13.20 5.13
N GLY A 223 -7.20 -12.78 6.27
CA GLY A 223 -7.95 -12.17 7.37
C GLY A 223 -8.43 -10.74 7.08
N GLU A 224 -9.24 -10.20 8.00
CA GLU A 224 -9.72 -8.81 7.96
C GLU A 224 -9.07 -7.97 9.06
N PRO A 225 -8.78 -6.68 8.80
CA PRO A 225 -8.20 -5.78 9.80
C PRO A 225 -9.00 -5.69 11.11
N ALA A 226 -10.32 -5.81 11.07
CA ALA A 226 -11.16 -5.80 12.27
C ALA A 226 -10.77 -6.85 13.33
N ASP A 227 -10.13 -7.96 12.93
CA ASP A 227 -9.68 -9.01 13.84
C ASP A 227 -8.21 -8.85 14.28
N ASP A 228 -7.47 -7.89 13.70
CA ASP A 228 -6.01 -7.84 13.81
C ASP A 228 -5.54 -7.65 15.25
N TRP A 229 -6.25 -6.84 16.04
CA TRP A 229 -5.91 -6.64 17.45
C TRP A 229 -6.03 -7.94 18.26
N GLU A 230 -7.08 -8.73 18.02
CA GLU A 230 -7.27 -9.99 18.73
C GLU A 230 -6.19 -11.01 18.33
N LYS A 231 -5.87 -11.09 17.04
CA LYS A 231 -4.96 -12.08 16.46
C LYS A 231 -3.48 -11.76 16.66
N TYR A 232 -3.09 -10.49 16.54
CA TYR A 232 -1.68 -10.11 16.38
C TYR A 232 -1.09 -9.31 17.54
N ARG A 233 -1.89 -8.73 18.44
CA ARG A 233 -1.34 -7.91 19.56
C ARG A 233 -0.32 -8.69 20.40
N GLU A 234 -0.59 -9.95 20.71
CA GLU A 234 0.24 -10.79 21.58
C GLU A 234 1.54 -11.23 20.88
N PRO A 235 1.50 -11.86 19.70
CA PRO A 235 2.73 -12.21 18.99
C PRO A 235 3.57 -10.98 18.64
N TRP A 236 2.97 -9.86 18.25
CA TRP A 236 3.72 -8.64 17.91
C TRP A 236 4.29 -7.96 19.16
N THR A 237 3.62 -8.09 20.32
CA THR A 237 4.19 -7.66 21.60
C THR A 237 5.46 -8.45 21.91
N ALA A 238 5.46 -9.76 21.70
CA ALA A 238 6.64 -10.59 21.91
C ALA A 238 7.81 -10.18 21.00
N VAL A 239 7.53 -9.80 19.73
CA VAL A 239 8.54 -9.24 18.83
C VAL A 239 9.13 -7.96 19.41
N LEU A 240 8.31 -6.96 19.79
CA LEU A 240 8.81 -5.70 20.37
C LEU A 240 9.60 -5.92 21.66
N GLN A 241 9.16 -6.83 22.53
CA GLN A 241 9.91 -7.18 23.73
C GLN A 241 11.29 -7.76 23.40
N HIS A 242 11.37 -8.59 22.37
CA HIS A 242 12.61 -9.22 21.95
C HIS A 242 13.57 -8.24 21.26
N THR A 243 13.08 -7.40 20.35
CA THR A 243 13.92 -6.55 19.49
C THR A 243 14.18 -5.17 20.09
N GLY A 244 13.23 -4.65 20.86
CA GLY A 244 13.26 -3.29 21.38
C GLY A 244 13.31 -3.18 22.92
N ASP A 245 13.38 -4.29 23.65
CA ASP A 245 13.35 -4.34 25.13
C ASP A 245 12.11 -3.65 25.74
N TYR A 246 10.98 -3.67 25.03
CA TYR A 246 9.74 -3.08 25.53
C TYR A 246 9.22 -3.83 26.77
N THR A 247 8.52 -3.11 27.66
CA THR A 247 7.59 -3.76 28.58
C THR A 247 6.32 -4.18 27.84
N THR A 248 5.53 -5.11 28.37
CA THR A 248 4.23 -5.48 27.78
C THR A 248 3.33 -4.26 27.57
N GLU A 249 3.29 -3.35 28.55
CA GLU A 249 2.47 -2.14 28.50
C GLU A 249 2.96 -1.19 27.39
N ALA A 250 4.27 -0.91 27.35
CA ALA A 250 4.83 -0.03 26.32
C ALA A 250 4.69 -0.60 24.91
N ALA A 251 4.86 -1.92 24.75
CA ALA A 251 4.62 -2.61 23.48
C ALA A 251 3.15 -2.48 23.06
N THR A 252 2.21 -2.72 23.97
CA THR A 252 0.77 -2.62 23.70
C THR A 252 0.38 -1.20 23.26
N GLU A 253 0.88 -0.16 23.94
CA GLU A 253 0.62 1.23 23.53
C GLU A 253 1.24 1.56 22.16
N THR A 254 2.45 1.06 21.90
CA THR A 254 3.12 1.24 20.59
C THR A 254 2.33 0.57 19.46
N LEU A 255 1.78 -0.62 19.71
CA LEU A 255 1.01 -1.36 18.72
C LEU A 255 -0.30 -0.67 18.33
N LYS A 256 -0.91 0.17 19.18
CA LYS A 256 -2.11 0.95 18.81
C LYS A 256 -1.91 1.90 17.64
N LEU A 257 -0.65 2.21 17.30
CA LEU A 257 -0.32 3.05 16.16
C LEU A 257 -0.49 2.31 14.82
N VAL A 258 -0.46 0.97 14.84
CA VAL A 258 -0.36 0.13 13.64
C VAL A 258 -1.27 -1.10 13.65
N LEU A 259 -1.94 -1.39 14.77
CA LEU A 259 -2.98 -2.40 14.88
C LEU A 259 -4.33 -1.74 15.18
N PRO A 260 -5.40 -2.08 14.45
CA PRO A 260 -5.39 -2.95 13.26
C PRO A 260 -4.54 -2.37 12.12
N ASP A 261 -4.10 -3.19 11.15
CA ASP A 261 -3.28 -2.71 10.01
C ASP A 261 -4.13 -1.87 9.04
N ILE A 262 -4.41 -0.65 9.50
CA ILE A 262 -5.22 0.39 8.89
C ILE A 262 -4.45 1.70 9.06
N LEU A 263 -4.19 2.38 7.94
CA LEU A 263 -3.56 3.69 7.92
C LEU A 263 -4.63 4.73 8.27
N ARG A 264 -4.53 5.34 9.45
CA ARG A 264 -5.43 6.41 9.87
C ARG A 264 -5.03 7.71 9.22
N TYR A 265 -6.01 8.42 8.65
CA TYR A 265 -5.80 9.70 8.00
C TYR A 265 -6.92 10.67 8.39
N ASP A 266 -6.57 11.66 9.21
CA ASP A 266 -7.40 12.81 9.56
C ASP A 266 -7.11 13.96 8.61
N ARG A 267 -8.09 14.24 7.75
CA ARG A 267 -8.06 15.28 6.71
C ARG A 267 -8.05 16.70 7.26
N SER A 268 -8.33 16.88 8.55
CA SER A 268 -8.24 18.18 9.22
C SER A 268 -6.83 18.53 9.71
N ARG A 269 -5.89 17.58 9.61
CA ARG A 269 -4.50 17.72 10.06
C ARG A 269 -3.53 17.62 8.88
N PRO A 270 -2.33 18.22 8.97
CA PRO A 270 -1.29 18.01 7.98
C PRO A 270 -1.02 16.51 7.77
N ALA A 271 -0.95 16.08 6.52
CA ALA A 271 -0.57 14.71 6.19
C ALA A 271 0.94 14.52 6.37
N ALA A 272 1.30 13.56 7.20
CA ALA A 272 2.64 13.05 7.43
C ALA A 272 2.49 11.80 8.31
N TYR A 273 3.20 10.74 7.99
CA TYR A 273 3.16 9.50 8.76
C TYR A 273 3.36 9.78 10.27
N PRO A 274 2.45 9.31 11.16
CA PRO A 274 1.41 8.32 10.93
C PRO A 274 0.00 8.86 10.58
N ASN A 275 -0.19 10.17 10.37
CA ASN A 275 -1.46 10.75 9.88
C ASN A 275 -1.50 10.71 8.35
N GLY A 276 -2.06 9.64 7.80
CA GLY A 276 -1.91 9.29 6.40
C GLY A 276 -0.46 8.96 6.09
N ARG A 277 -0.10 9.01 4.81
CA ARG A 277 1.27 8.81 4.35
C ARG A 277 1.46 9.50 3.02
N THR A 278 2.46 10.37 2.95
CA THR A 278 2.95 11.00 1.72
C THR A 278 4.06 10.16 1.09
N LEU A 279 4.40 10.44 -0.17
CA LEU A 279 5.47 9.74 -0.89
C LEU A 279 6.88 10.02 -0.32
N VAL A 280 7.03 11.03 0.52
CA VAL A 280 8.33 11.45 1.09
C VAL A 280 8.46 11.12 2.58
N ASP A 281 7.45 10.48 3.17
CA ASP A 281 7.49 10.11 4.58
C ASP A 281 8.43 8.92 4.80
N ASP A 282 9.40 9.11 5.70
CA ASP A 282 10.40 8.10 6.06
C ASP A 282 9.83 7.02 7.00
N VAL A 283 9.04 6.13 6.39
CA VAL A 283 8.42 5.00 7.07
C VAL A 283 9.45 3.94 7.49
N THR A 284 10.59 3.85 6.80
CA THR A 284 11.68 2.92 7.15
C THR A 284 12.27 3.32 8.49
N SER A 285 12.66 4.57 8.66
CA SER A 285 13.15 5.11 9.94
C SER A 285 12.10 5.03 11.04
N ALA A 286 10.84 5.34 10.74
CA ALA A 286 9.74 5.20 11.70
C ALA A 286 9.58 3.74 12.19
N ARG A 287 9.69 2.77 11.27
CA ARG A 287 9.62 1.35 11.60
C ARG A 287 10.83 0.88 12.38
N LEU A 288 12.04 1.28 11.99
CA LEU A 288 13.28 0.97 12.70
C LEU A 288 13.23 1.49 14.15
N ALA A 289 12.76 2.72 14.35
CA ALA A 289 12.56 3.29 15.67
C ALA A 289 11.57 2.47 16.51
N MET A 290 10.45 2.07 15.90
CA MET A 290 9.46 1.23 16.58
C MET A 290 10.02 -0.15 16.97
N VAL A 291 10.63 -0.89 16.05
CA VAL A 291 11.06 -2.27 16.35
C VAL A 291 12.28 -2.32 17.26
N SER A 292 13.10 -1.26 17.29
CA SER A 292 14.32 -1.20 18.10
C SER A 292 14.14 -0.54 19.47
N GLY A 293 12.95 -0.07 19.81
CA GLY A 293 12.75 0.71 21.05
C GLY A 293 13.44 2.08 21.01
N GLY A 294 13.54 2.67 19.82
CA GLY A 294 14.17 3.97 19.59
C GLY A 294 15.70 3.94 19.53
N LYS A 295 16.33 2.76 19.57
CA LYS A 295 17.80 2.63 19.48
C LYS A 295 18.33 2.90 18.09
N ILE A 296 17.53 2.60 17.07
CA ILE A 296 17.81 2.85 15.66
C ILE A 296 16.76 3.82 15.15
N THR A 297 17.16 5.04 14.82
CA THR A 297 16.22 6.12 14.49
C THR A 297 16.22 6.48 13.01
N SER A 298 17.17 5.95 12.24
CA SER A 298 17.36 6.29 10.83
C SER A 298 18.25 5.25 10.14
N ASP A 299 17.98 5.00 8.86
CA ASP A 299 18.90 4.32 7.93
C ASP A 299 19.72 5.31 7.07
N HIS A 300 19.37 6.60 7.17
CA HIS A 300 20.03 7.75 6.54
C HIS A 300 19.78 7.86 5.03
N ILE A 301 18.70 7.25 4.53
CA ILE A 301 18.28 7.38 3.14
C ILE A 301 17.25 8.52 3.03
N PRO A 302 17.53 9.57 2.23
CA PRO A 302 16.56 10.63 1.99
C PRO A 302 15.47 10.17 1.01
N PRO A 303 14.31 10.86 1.00
CA PRO A 303 13.27 10.59 0.00
C PRO A 303 13.77 10.86 -1.41
N HIS A 304 13.16 10.18 -2.38
CA HIS A 304 13.50 10.34 -3.79
C HIS A 304 13.15 11.74 -4.32
N THR A 305 13.91 12.19 -5.32
CA THR A 305 13.79 13.53 -5.90
C THR A 305 13.16 13.56 -7.29
N ASP A 306 12.76 12.40 -7.81
CA ASP A 306 12.19 12.21 -9.16
C ASP A 306 10.65 12.19 -9.18
N LEU A 307 10.02 12.35 -8.01
CA LEU A 307 8.57 12.43 -7.85
C LEU A 307 7.96 13.63 -8.61
N LEU A 308 6.72 13.46 -9.07
CA LEU A 308 6.00 14.50 -9.80
C LEU A 308 5.34 15.49 -8.82
N PRO A 309 5.41 16.81 -9.08
CA PRO A 309 4.80 17.82 -8.21
C PRO A 309 3.25 17.88 -8.31
N ALA A 310 2.69 17.20 -9.31
CA ALA A 310 1.25 17.13 -9.56
C ALA A 310 0.83 15.67 -9.76
N PHE A 311 -0.48 15.41 -9.68
CA PHE A 311 -1.06 14.10 -9.92
C PHE A 311 -0.48 13.44 -11.18
N PRO A 312 0.00 12.17 -11.13
CA PRO A 312 -0.21 11.18 -10.07
C PRO A 312 0.81 11.16 -8.92
N HIS A 313 1.69 12.16 -8.85
CA HIS A 313 2.76 12.30 -7.86
C HIS A 313 3.90 11.26 -7.91
N LEU A 314 3.63 10.04 -8.36
CA LEU A 314 4.66 9.03 -8.64
C LEU A 314 5.54 9.47 -9.82
N GLY A 315 6.86 9.25 -9.70
CA GLY A 315 7.85 9.68 -10.68
C GLY A 315 7.80 8.92 -12.01
N HIS A 316 8.60 9.39 -12.96
CA HIS A 316 8.74 8.72 -14.25
C HIS A 316 9.49 7.39 -14.08
N PRO A 317 9.13 6.32 -14.82
CA PRO A 317 9.80 5.04 -14.66
C PRO A 317 11.27 5.13 -15.10
N HIS A 318 12.14 4.48 -14.34
CA HIS A 318 13.53 4.25 -14.68
C HIS A 318 13.64 3.27 -15.85
N PRO A 319 14.68 3.38 -16.71
CA PRO A 319 14.95 2.39 -17.73
C PRO A 319 15.08 0.99 -17.12
N ALA A 320 14.44 -0.01 -17.72
CA ALA A 320 14.70 -1.40 -17.35
C ALA A 320 16.13 -1.77 -17.77
N GLU A 321 16.92 -2.33 -16.85
CA GLU A 321 18.23 -2.94 -17.16
C GLU A 321 18.08 -4.25 -17.95
#